data_AF-A0A963I8R5-F1
#
_entry.id   AF-A0A963I8R5-F1
#
_cell.length_a   1.000
_cell.length_b   1.000
_cell.length_c   1.000
_cell.angle_alpha   90.00
_cell.angle_beta   90.00
_cell.angle_gamma   90.00
#
_symmetry.space_group_name_H-M   'P 1'
#
loop_
_entity.id
_entity.type
_entity.pdbx_description
1 polymer ?
#
loop_
_entity_poly.entity_id
_entity_poly.type
_entity_poly.pdbx_seq_one_letter_code
_entity_poly.pdbx_strand_id
1 'polypeptide(L)'
;MHIKTVLATALFAASSAAWAYHCPADMKKIDEAMAKHPSLSPEQAAQIASWRAEGETLHKAGKHQESVDTLAKALKALGISGH
;
A
#
# COMPACT_ATOMS: atom_id res chain seq x y z
N MET A 1 -8.06 -40.49 5.71
CA MET A 1 -7.52 -39.19 6.17
C MET A 1 -6.63 -38.62 5.05
N HIS A 2 -7.21 -37.96 4.04
CA HIS A 2 -7.30 -36.48 3.97
C HIS A 2 -6.26 -35.81 3.04
N ILE A 3 -5.94 -36.38 1.86
CA ILE A 3 -5.28 -35.61 0.77
C ILE A 3 -6.13 -34.38 0.37
N LYS A 4 -7.46 -34.51 0.49
CA LYS A 4 -8.41 -33.41 0.24
C LYS A 4 -8.28 -32.23 1.22
N THR A 5 -7.65 -32.41 2.38
CA THR A 5 -7.53 -31.37 3.42
C THR A 5 -6.23 -30.57 3.30
N VAL A 6 -5.22 -31.07 2.58
CA VAL A 6 -3.94 -30.37 2.37
C VAL A 6 -4.07 -29.21 1.37
N LEU A 7 -5.01 -29.29 0.42
CA LEU A 7 -5.20 -28.22 -0.56
C LEU A 7 -5.85 -26.95 0.03
N ALA A 8 -6.61 -27.09 1.12
CA ALA A 8 -7.33 -25.97 1.74
C ALA A 8 -6.40 -25.02 2.53
N THR A 9 -5.32 -25.51 3.13
CA THR A 9 -4.40 -24.68 3.93
C THR A 9 -3.44 -23.84 3.08
N ALA A 10 -3.13 -24.27 1.86
CA ALA A 10 -2.29 -23.50 0.93
C ALA A 10 -2.95 -22.20 0.44
N LEU A 11 -4.29 -22.18 0.33
CA LEU A 11 -5.05 -21.02 -0.14
C LEU A 11 -5.09 -19.87 0.89
N PHE A 12 -5.07 -20.15 2.19
CA PHE A 12 -5.10 -19.12 3.24
C PHE A 12 -3.75 -18.38 3.38
N ALA A 13 -2.62 -19.06 3.11
CA ALA A 13 -1.30 -18.45 3.16
C ALA A 13 -1.01 -17.55 1.94
N ALA A 14 -1.65 -17.80 0.80
CA ALA A 14 -1.49 -16.97 -0.40
C ALA A 14 -2.15 -15.58 -0.24
N SER A 15 -3.28 -15.51 0.47
CA SER A 15 -4.01 -14.25 0.69
C SER A 15 -3.25 -13.26 1.56
N SER A 16 -2.52 -13.73 2.58
CA SER A 16 -1.69 -12.87 3.43
C SER A 16 -0.43 -12.37 2.71
N ALA A 17 0.15 -13.18 1.82
CA ALA A 17 1.28 -12.78 0.99
C ALA A 17 0.90 -11.63 0.03
N ALA A 18 -0.26 -11.70 -0.63
CA ALA A 18 -0.74 -10.62 -1.51
C ALA A 18 -0.83 -9.28 -0.77
N TRP A 19 -1.32 -9.29 0.48
CA TRP A 19 -1.39 -8.11 1.34
C TRP A 19 -0.03 -7.55 1.77
N ALA A 20 0.95 -8.41 2.02
CA ALA A 20 2.32 -7.97 2.36
C ALA A 20 2.97 -7.19 1.20
N TYR A 21 2.61 -7.48 -0.06
CA TYR A 21 3.16 -6.79 -1.23
C TYR A 21 2.41 -5.52 -1.63
N HIS A 22 1.20 -5.26 -1.10
CA HIS A 22 0.45 -4.05 -1.48
C HIS A 22 1.08 -2.76 -0.97
N CYS A 23 1.52 -2.70 0.30
CA CYS A 23 2.11 -1.47 0.85
C CYS A 23 3.37 -1.04 0.07
N PRO A 24 4.37 -1.92 -0.20
CA PRO A 24 5.54 -1.55 -0.99
C PRO A 24 5.20 -1.14 -2.43
N ALA A 25 4.21 -1.81 -3.05
CA ALA A 25 3.78 -1.46 -4.40
C ALA A 25 3.13 -0.09 -4.47
N ASP A 26 2.25 0.24 -3.51
CA ASP A 26 1.56 1.52 -3.44
C ASP A 26 2.52 2.66 -3.08
N MET A 27 3.46 2.41 -2.17
CA MET A 27 4.59 3.31 -1.91
C MET A 27 5.35 3.68 -3.20
N LYS A 28 5.74 2.66 -3.99
CA LYS A 28 6.44 2.87 -5.27
C LYS A 28 5.59 3.64 -6.28
N LYS A 29 4.28 3.36 -6.39
CA LYS A 29 3.37 4.12 -7.26
C LYS A 29 3.30 5.60 -6.86
N ILE A 30 3.23 5.89 -5.56
CA ILE A 30 3.24 7.28 -5.05
C ILE A 30 4.56 7.96 -5.40
N ASP A 31 5.69 7.30 -5.16
CA ASP A 31 7.03 7.83 -5.44
C ASP A 31 7.19 8.16 -6.94
N GLU A 32 6.79 7.24 -7.81
CA GLU A 32 6.80 7.43 -9.27
C GLU A 32 5.86 8.55 -9.74
N ALA A 33 4.68 8.65 -9.15
CA ALA A 33 3.72 9.69 -9.51
C ALA A 33 4.20 11.07 -9.09
N MET A 34 4.74 11.22 -7.87
CA MET A 34 5.32 12.45 -7.37
C MET A 34 6.54 12.89 -8.19
N ALA A 35 7.39 11.95 -8.61
CA ALA A 35 8.54 12.22 -9.48
C ALA A 35 8.17 12.71 -10.88
N LYS A 36 6.94 12.47 -11.36
CA LYS A 36 6.43 13.00 -12.62
C LYS A 36 5.98 14.45 -12.55
N HIS A 37 6.19 15.12 -11.41
CA HIS A 37 5.81 16.51 -11.17
C HIS A 37 4.34 16.81 -11.56
N PRO A 38 3.37 16.11 -10.93
CA PRO A 38 1.97 16.37 -11.18
C PRO A 38 1.65 17.83 -10.81
N SER A 39 0.66 18.41 -11.48
CA SER A 39 0.17 19.76 -11.19
C SER A 39 -0.57 19.79 -9.84
N LEU A 40 0.18 19.75 -8.76
CA LEU A 40 -0.27 19.82 -7.36
C LEU A 40 0.11 21.16 -6.76
N SER A 41 -0.70 21.65 -5.81
CA SER A 41 -0.26 22.73 -4.93
C SER A 41 0.87 22.25 -4.01
N PRO A 42 1.73 23.15 -3.50
CA PRO A 42 2.76 22.80 -2.52
C PRO A 42 2.19 22.08 -1.29
N GLU A 43 1.02 22.48 -0.82
CA GLU A 43 0.33 21.87 0.32
C GLU A 43 -0.13 20.44 0.01
N GLN A 44 -0.68 20.21 -1.18
CA GLN A 44 -1.06 18.87 -1.62
C GLN A 44 0.17 17.95 -1.73
N ALA A 45 1.27 18.45 -2.31
CA ALA A 45 2.51 17.70 -2.43
C ALA A 45 3.08 17.33 -1.05
N ALA A 46 3.08 18.27 -0.11
CA ALA A 46 3.52 18.03 1.27
C ALA A 46 2.64 16.99 1.98
N GLN A 47 1.32 17.07 1.81
CA GLN A 47 0.39 16.11 2.40
C GLN A 47 0.58 14.69 1.84
N ILE A 48 0.77 14.56 0.52
CA ILE A 48 1.04 13.27 -0.13
C ILE A 48 2.37 12.68 0.36
N ALA A 49 3.42 13.49 0.45
CA ALA A 49 4.71 13.05 0.99
C ALA A 49 4.60 12.60 2.45
N SER A 50 3.81 13.30 3.26
CA SER A 50 3.55 12.92 4.66
C SER A 50 2.86 11.56 4.77
N TRP A 51 1.76 11.33 4.01
CA TRP A 51 1.09 10.03 4.00
C TRP A 51 1.99 8.91 3.48
N ARG A 52 2.85 9.18 2.50
CA ARG A 52 3.83 8.21 2.00
C ARG A 52 4.84 7.81 3.07
N ALA A 53 5.36 8.76 3.84
CA ALA A 53 6.31 8.49 4.92
C ALA A 53 5.64 7.78 6.12
N GLU A 54 4.42 8.18 6.46
CA GLU A 54 3.63 7.55 7.52
C GLU A 54 3.26 6.11 7.15
N GLY A 55 2.82 5.86 5.92
CA GLY A 55 2.53 4.53 5.41
C GLY A 55 3.73 3.58 5.50
N GLU A 56 4.95 4.06 5.19
CA GLU A 56 6.17 3.28 5.35
C GLU A 56 6.51 2.99 6.82
N THR A 57 6.33 3.98 7.69
CA THR A 57 6.52 3.80 9.14
C THR A 57 5.58 2.73 9.69
N LEU A 58 4.29 2.79 9.32
CA LEU A 58 3.27 1.81 9.70
C LEU A 58 3.61 0.41 9.16
N HIS A 59 4.06 0.32 7.90
CA HIS A 59 4.50 -0.94 7.32
C HIS A 59 5.67 -1.56 8.09
N LYS A 60 6.71 -0.77 8.38
CA LYS A 60 7.88 -1.22 9.16
C LYS A 60 7.51 -1.63 10.59
N ALA A 61 6.44 -1.05 11.15
CA ALA A 61 5.89 -1.42 12.45
C ALA A 61 4.95 -2.65 12.42
N GLY A 62 4.74 -3.29 11.26
CA GLY A 62 3.82 -4.42 11.11
C GLY A 62 2.34 -4.05 11.08
N LYS A 63 2.00 -2.76 11.07
CA LYS A 63 0.64 -2.23 11.05
C LYS A 63 0.13 -2.14 9.61
N HIS A 64 0.00 -3.29 8.95
CA HIS A 64 -0.25 -3.34 7.52
C HIS A 64 -1.56 -2.69 7.09
N GLN A 65 -2.66 -2.90 7.82
CA GLN A 65 -3.93 -2.24 7.47
C GLN A 65 -3.83 -0.72 7.58
N GLU A 66 -3.26 -0.20 8.67
CA GLU A 66 -3.07 1.24 8.85
C GLU A 66 -2.16 1.83 7.74
N SER A 67 -1.14 1.07 7.30
CA SER A 67 -0.29 1.43 6.17
C SER A 67 -1.09 1.53 4.87
N VAL A 68 -1.87 0.50 4.52
CA VAL A 68 -2.74 0.50 3.33
C VAL A 68 -3.70 1.68 3.35
N ASP A 69 -4.43 1.89 4.46
CA ASP A 69 -5.39 2.98 4.59
C ASP A 69 -4.75 4.35 4.42
N THR A 70 -3.51 4.50 4.90
CA THR A 70 -2.75 5.75 4.80
C THR A 70 -2.22 5.97 3.38
N LEU A 71 -1.68 4.94 2.74
CA LEU A 71 -1.20 4.99 1.35
C LEU A 71 -2.35 5.20 0.36
N ALA A 72 -3.54 4.66 0.64
CA ALA A 72 -4.73 4.89 -0.16
C ALA A 72 -5.15 6.37 -0.21
N LYS A 73 -4.93 7.14 0.88
CA LYS A 73 -5.16 8.60 0.89
C LYS A 73 -4.24 9.32 -0.08
N ALA A 74 -2.95 8.96 -0.09
CA ALA A 74 -1.96 9.50 -1.02
C ALA A 74 -2.29 9.17 -2.47
N LEU A 75 -2.63 7.92 -2.76
CA LEU A 75 -3.00 7.48 -4.11
C LEU A 75 -4.25 8.21 -4.61
N LYS A 76 -5.28 8.35 -3.76
CA LYS A 76 -6.50 9.11 -4.10
C LYS A 76 -6.19 10.57 -4.40
N ALA A 77 -5.33 11.22 -3.62
CA ALA A 77 -4.92 12.61 -3.87
C ALA A 77 -4.12 12.77 -5.17
N LEU A 78 -3.44 11.72 -5.62
CA LEU A 78 -2.75 11.64 -6.91
C LEU A 78 -3.67 11.22 -8.07
N GLY A 79 -4.95 10.91 -7.81
CA GLY A 79 -5.89 10.42 -8.82
C GLY A 79 -5.61 8.99 -9.29
N ILE A 80 -4.90 8.20 -8.49
CA ILE A 80 -4.53 6.81 -8.79
C ILE A 80 -5.44 5.88 -7.99
N SER A 81 -5.92 4.81 -8.61
CA SER A 81 -6.64 3.75 -7.88
C SER A 81 -5.67 3.02 -6.94
N GLY A 82 -5.93 3.14 -5.63
CA GLY A 82 -5.29 2.31 -4.60
C GLY A 82 -6.03 1.00 -4.37
N HIS A 83 -5.36 0.08 -3.68
CA HIS A 83 -5.96 -1.17 -3.20
C HIS A 83 -6.79 -0.95 -1.94
#